data_AF-A0A0J1HIY4-F1
#
_entry.id   AF-A0A0J1HIY4-F1
#
_cell.length_a   1.000
_cell.length_b   1.000
_cell.length_c   1.000
_cell.angle_alpha   90.00
_cell.angle_beta   90.00
_cell.angle_gamma   90.00
#
_symmetry.space_group_name_H-M   'P 1'
#
loop_
_entity.id
_entity.type
_entity.pdbx_description
1 polymer ?
#
loop_
_entity_poly.entity_id
_entity_poly.type
_entity_poly.pdbx_seq_one_letter_code
_entity_poly.pdbx_strand_id
1 'polypeptide(L)'
;MEKSEFLSYLKDEINQYNLMSDFEGIKKAEKKQYINGLMRASRFFGVSFEELKAIVDQSETAEQSYDASFGGTKEPLEIPTFVRQNKIINL
;
A
#
# COMPACT_ATOMS: atom_id res chain seq x y z
N MET A 1 -10.58 4.31 -15.44
CA MET A 1 -9.94 3.23 -14.67
C MET A 1 -11.00 2.63 -13.78
N GLU A 2 -11.27 1.34 -13.95
CA GLU A 2 -12.24 0.61 -13.14
C GLU A 2 -11.64 0.18 -11.80
N LYS A 3 -12.48 -0.16 -10.82
CA LYS A 3 -12.03 -0.57 -9.47
C LYS A 3 -11.01 -1.72 -9.50
N SER A 4 -11.27 -2.76 -10.28
CA SER A 4 -10.40 -3.93 -10.41
C SER A 4 -9.04 -3.57 -11.02
N GLU A 5 -9.05 -2.71 -12.04
CA GLU A 5 -7.85 -2.18 -12.68
C GLU A 5 -7.02 -1.36 -11.70
N PHE A 6 -7.68 -0.51 -10.90
CA PHE A 6 -7.04 0.26 -9.83
C PHE A 6 -6.40 -0.63 -8.76
N LEU A 7 -7.09 -1.67 -8.30
CA LEU A 7 -6.56 -2.61 -7.31
C LEU A 7 -5.36 -3.40 -7.84
N SER A 8 -5.39 -3.81 -9.11
CA SER A 8 -4.25 -4.46 -9.77
C SER A 8 -3.06 -3.51 -9.82
N TYR A 9 -3.27 -2.27 -10.25
CA TYR A 9 -2.23 -1.25 -10.32
C TYR A 9 -1.62 -0.96 -8.95
N LEU A 10 -2.46 -0.76 -7.92
CA LEU A 10 -1.99 -0.53 -6.56
C LEU A 10 -1.17 -1.70 -6.01
N LYS A 11 -1.58 -2.94 -6.31
CA LYS A 11 -0.83 -4.14 -5.93
C LYS A 11 0.56 -4.15 -6.56
N ASP A 12 0.66 -3.82 -7.85
CA ASP A 12 1.94 -3.77 -8.56
C ASP A 12 2.87 -2.68 -8.01
N GLU A 13 2.32 -1.50 -7.69
CA GLU A 13 3.06 -0.41 -7.06
C GLU A 13 3.63 -0.81 -5.69
N ILE A 14 2.84 -1.52 -4.87
CA ILE A 14 3.28 -2.02 -3.57
C ILE A 14 4.37 -3.09 -3.73
N ASN A 15 4.20 -4.03 -4.66
CA ASN A 15 5.23 -5.04 -4.94
C ASN A 15 6.55 -4.38 -5.37
N GLN A 16 6.50 -3.37 -6.25
CA GLN A 16 7.68 -2.62 -6.65
C GLN A 16 8.35 -1.92 -5.46
N TYR A 17 7.58 -1.33 -4.55
CA TYR A 17 8.11 -0.74 -3.32
C TYR A 17 8.80 -1.76 -2.42
N ASN A 18 8.22 -2.96 -2.29
CA ASN A 18 8.79 -4.04 -1.47
C ASN A 18 10.12 -4.57 -2.03
N LEU A 19 10.26 -4.58 -3.36
CA LEU A 19 11.49 -4.95 -4.08
C LEU A 19 12.58 -3.86 -4.04
N MET A 20 12.26 -2.61 -3.67
CA MET A 20 13.25 -1.55 -3.58
C MET A 20 14.20 -1.76 -2.39
N SER A 21 15.49 -1.56 -2.65
CA SER A 21 16.52 -1.69 -1.62
C SER A 21 16.52 -0.47 -0.69
N ASP A 22 16.83 -0.66 0.59
CA ASP A 22 16.89 0.45 1.56
C ASP A 22 18.01 1.48 1.26
N PHE A 23 18.99 1.10 0.46
CA PHE A 23 20.02 2.00 -0.08
C PHE A 23 19.47 3.04 -1.07
N GLU A 24 18.25 2.86 -1.58
CA GLU A 24 17.57 3.82 -2.45
C GLU A 24 16.73 4.85 -1.66
N GLY A 25 17.17 5.20 -0.45
CA GLY A 25 16.38 5.90 0.59
C GLY A 25 15.42 6.99 0.11
N ILE A 26 15.86 7.94 -0.72
CA ILE A 26 14.99 9.01 -1.25
C ILE A 26 13.93 8.45 -2.20
N LYS A 27 14.31 7.60 -3.15
CA LYS A 27 13.38 7.00 -4.12
C LYS A 27 12.36 6.09 -3.44
N LYS A 28 12.81 5.33 -2.43
CA LYS A 28 11.94 4.46 -1.63
C LYS A 28 10.95 5.31 -0.82
N ALA A 29 11.39 6.44 -0.25
CA ALA A 29 10.50 7.38 0.43
C ALA A 29 9.47 8.03 -0.52
N GLU A 30 9.89 8.45 -1.72
CA GLU A 30 8.99 8.98 -2.75
C GLU A 30 7.95 7.95 -3.18
N LYS A 31 8.37 6.69 -3.40
CA LYS A 31 7.47 5.59 -3.73
C LYS A 31 6.47 5.31 -2.60
N LYS A 32 6.90 5.36 -1.34
CA LYS A 32 6.01 5.26 -0.17
C LYS A 32 4.96 6.37 -0.18
N GLN A 33 5.36 7.62 -0.40
CA GLN A 33 4.42 8.74 -0.46
C GLN A 33 3.44 8.60 -1.64
N TYR A 34 3.91 8.12 -2.78
CA TYR A 34 3.07 7.83 -3.94
C TYR A 34 2.00 6.78 -3.64
N ILE A 35 2.39 5.64 -3.08
CA ILE A 35 1.47 4.57 -2.65
C ILE A 35 0.46 5.12 -1.63
N ASN A 36 0.89 5.90 -0.65
CA ASN A 36 -0.01 6.52 0.33
C ASN A 36 -1.05 7.43 -0.34
N GLY A 37 -0.66 8.16 -1.39
CA GLY A 37 -1.56 8.93 -2.25
C GLY A 37 -2.60 8.05 -2.94
N LEU A 38 -2.17 6.93 -3.54
CA LEU A 38 -3.07 5.96 -4.16
C LEU A 38 -4.04 5.35 -3.14
N MET A 39 -3.55 4.93 -1.96
CA MET A 39 -4.38 4.38 -0.90
C MET A 39 -5.49 5.37 -0.48
N ARG A 40 -5.21 6.68 -0.45
CA ARG A 40 -6.22 7.72 -0.20
C ARG A 40 -7.18 7.91 -1.38
N ALA A 41 -6.69 7.79 -2.61
CA ALA A 41 -7.49 7.91 -3.81
C ALA A 41 -8.42 6.70 -4.06
N SER A 42 -8.12 5.55 -3.43
CA SER A 42 -8.92 4.31 -3.53
C SER A 42 -10.43 4.52 -3.27
N ARG A 43 -10.78 5.50 -2.42
CA ARG A 43 -12.17 5.90 -2.14
C ARG A 43 -12.95 6.34 -3.38
N PHE A 44 -12.28 6.98 -4.36
CA PHE A 44 -12.92 7.43 -5.59
C PHE A 44 -13.31 6.27 -6.50
N PHE A 45 -12.70 5.11 -6.30
CA PHE A 45 -12.95 3.87 -7.04
C PHE A 45 -13.87 2.91 -6.27
N GLY A 46 -14.45 3.32 -5.14
CA GLY A 46 -15.32 2.46 -4.32
C GLY A 46 -14.60 1.27 -3.68
N VAL A 47 -13.30 1.41 -3.42
CA VAL A 47 -12.50 0.41 -2.71
C VAL A 47 -12.80 0.48 -1.22
N SER A 48 -13.15 -0.65 -0.62
CA SER A 48 -13.37 -0.77 0.82
C SER A 48 -12.06 -0.90 1.59
N PHE A 49 -12.13 -0.70 2.90
CA PHE A 49 -10.97 -0.91 3.79
C PHE A 49 -10.46 -2.34 3.70
N GLU A 50 -11.37 -3.30 3.69
CA GLU A 50 -11.07 -4.73 3.72
C GLU A 50 -10.33 -5.14 2.45
N GLU A 51 -10.74 -4.64 1.28
CA GLU A 51 -10.06 -4.88 0.01
C GLU A 51 -8.67 -4.25 -0.02
N LEU A 52 -8.55 -3.01 0.47
CA LEU A 52 -7.26 -2.32 0.55
C LEU A 52 -6.31 -3.04 1.51
N LYS A 53 -6.81 -3.45 2.68
CA LYS A 53 -6.06 -4.17 3.70
C LYS A 53 -5.61 -5.54 3.17
N ALA A 54 -6.48 -6.27 2.49
CA ALA A 54 -6.14 -7.57 1.92
C ALA A 54 -4.97 -7.48 0.92
N ILE A 55 -4.89 -6.42 0.11
CA ILE A 55 -3.79 -6.23 -0.84
C ILE A 55 -2.47 -5.94 -0.12
N VAL A 56 -2.50 -5.05 0.87
CA VAL A 56 -1.31 -4.71 1.68
C VAL A 56 -0.83 -5.95 2.44
N ASP A 57 -1.72 -6.63 3.17
CA ASP A 57 -1.40 -7.85 3.90
C ASP A 57 -0.82 -8.94 2.98
N GLN A 58 -1.42 -9.17 1.79
CA GLN A 58 -0.93 -10.17 0.84
C GLN A 58 0.48 -9.82 0.32
N SER A 59 0.75 -8.54 0.08
CA SER A 59 2.06 -8.09 -0.39
C SER A 59 3.14 -8.16 0.70
N GLU A 60 2.78 -7.99 1.97
CA GLU A 60 3.69 -8.13 3.11
C GLU A 60 3.91 -9.62 3.47
N THR A 61 2.87 -10.45 3.38
CA THR A 61 2.95 -11.90 3.68
C THR A 61 3.72 -12.67 2.61
N ALA A 62 3.66 -12.24 1.33
CA ALA A 62 4.41 -12.87 0.24
C ALA A 62 5.94 -12.74 0.40
N GLU A 63 6.44 -11.74 1.14
CA GLU A 63 7.88 -11.53 1.37
C GLU A 63 8.37 -11.92 2.77
N GLN A 64 7.52 -12.41 3.68
CA GLN A 64 7.96 -12.93 5.00
C GLN A 64 8.68 -14.30 4.94
N SER A 65 9.16 -14.70 3.77
CA SER A 65 10.02 -15.87 3.58
C SER A 65 11.51 -15.53 3.40
N TYR A 66 11.94 -14.29 3.70
CA TYR A 66 13.36 -13.94 3.67
C TYR A 66 13.84 -13.19 4.92
N ASP A 67 14.52 -13.99 5.74
CA ASP A 67 15.63 -13.68 6.64
C ASP A 67 15.35 -12.91 7.95
N ALA A 68 15.14 -13.70 9.01
CA ALA A 68 15.13 -13.26 10.40
C ALA A 68 16.53 -12.92 10.97
N SER A 69 17.58 -12.80 10.14
CA SER A 69 18.97 -12.58 10.60
C SER A 69 19.47 -11.14 10.57
N PHE A 70 18.76 -10.16 10.01
CA PHE A 70 19.24 -8.77 10.01
C PHE A 70 18.10 -7.81 10.38
N GLY A 71 18.25 -7.11 11.50
CA GLY A 71 17.29 -6.18 12.09
C GLY A 71 17.00 -4.92 11.26
N GLY A 72 16.56 -5.09 10.02
CA GLY A 72 15.94 -4.05 9.20
C GLY A 72 14.44 -4.04 9.47
N THR A 73 14.00 -3.14 10.34
CA THR A 73 12.57 -2.82 10.45
C THR A 73 12.11 -2.18 9.14
N LYS A 74 11.61 -2.97 8.19
CA LYS A 74 10.88 -2.42 7.03
C LYS A 74 9.70 -1.63 7.59
N GLU A 75 9.70 -0.31 7.36
CA GLU A 75 8.68 0.59 7.88
C GLU A 75 7.34 0.25 7.20
N PRO A 76 6.31 -0.19 7.94
CA PRO A 76 5.07 -0.68 7.34
C PRO A 76 4.37 0.42 6.54
N LEU A 77 3.67 0.02 5.47
CA LEU A 77 2.82 0.94 4.72
C LEU A 77 1.64 1.36 5.62
N GLU A 78 1.52 2.67 5.88
CA GLU A 78 0.43 3.18 6.72
C GLU A 78 -0.88 3.12 5.95
N ILE A 79 -1.68 2.07 6.20
CA ILE A 79 -3.04 1.99 5.67
C ILE A 79 -3.85 3.17 6.25
N PRO A 80 -4.35 4.12 5.43
CA PRO A 80 -5.00 5.31 5.94
C PRO A 80 -6.22 4.96 6.81
N THR A 81 -6.25 5.49 8.03
CA THR A 81 -7.28 5.21 9.05
C THR A 81 -8.69 5.71 8.67
N PHE A 82 -8.80 6.55 7.63
CA PHE A 82 -10.05 7.16 7.18
C PHE A 82 -11.07 6.17 6.61
N VAL A 83 -10.68 4.93 6.31
CA VAL A 83 -11.63 3.92 5.82
C VAL A 83 -12.42 3.25 6.97
N ARG A 84 -12.16 3.60 8.24
CA ARG A 84 -13.01 3.18 9.38
C ARG A 84 -14.31 3.97 9.52
N GLN A 85 -14.46 5.10 8.84
CA GLN A 85 -15.67 5.90 8.92
C GLN A 85 -16.25 6.04 7.52
N ASN A 86 -17.34 5.32 7.29
CA ASN A 86 -18.19 5.36 6.10
C ASN A 86 -18.89 6.73 5.96
N LYS A 87 -18.16 7.84 6.11
CA LYS A 87 -18.68 9.20 5.92
C LYS A 87 -18.46 9.58 4.48
N ILE A 88 -19.50 9.35 3.68
CA ILE A 88 -19.75 10.10 2.46
C ILE A 88 -19.75 11.58 2.87
N ILE A 89 -18.71 12.31 2.51
CA ILE A 89 -18.72 13.77 2.63
C ILE A 89 -19.45 14.25 1.39
N ASN A 90 -20.73 14.61 1.54
CA ASN A 90 -21.43 15.38 0.52
C ASN A 90 -20.74 16.75 0.44
N LEU A 91 -20.22 17.06 -0.75
CA LEU A 91 -19.77 18.41 -1.12
C LEU A 91 -20.97 19.34 -1.31
#